data_AF-A0AAW6CF35-F1
#
_entry.id   AF-A0AAW6CF35-F1
#
_cell.length_a   1.000
_cell.length_b   1.000
_cell.length_c   1.000
_cell.angle_alpha   90.00
_cell.angle_beta   90.00
_cell.angle_gamma   90.00
#
_symmetry.space_group_name_H-M   'P 1'
#
loop_
_entity.id
_entity.type
_entity.pdbx_description
1 polymer ?
#
loop_
_entity_poly.entity_id
_entity_poly.type
_entity_poly.pdbx_seq_one_letter_code
_entity_poly.pdbx_strand_id
1 'polypeptide(L)'
;MDAEKVTKNHVSYIYSKEIILKNLLQQGIISNQDFDRYDQMLYDRYHMDSSLGISRPIISSQSAELPDADQSDFTYLSLTDEARSVNQDQPGYVIQSWLRDRTTISFLHYWETQNNENFDAAGYKALEEELKSPTLTLTAKKWIEATRAIGLRSKQGKNGGTYAHPEIACVFRAWLHPEYQYTLVQSFLHDRKRKAGRDEQA
;
A
#
# COMPACT_ATOMS: atom_id res chain seq x y z
N MET A 1 -15.28 -22.97 1.83
CA MET A 1 -14.30 -22.93 0.73
C MET A 1 -13.17 -23.87 1.15
N ASP A 2 -12.93 -24.97 0.41
CA ASP A 2 -12.07 -26.07 0.87
C ASP A 2 -10.63 -25.66 1.13
N ALA A 3 -10.11 -26.03 2.30
CA ALA A 3 -8.74 -25.76 2.74
C ALA A 3 -7.69 -26.24 1.72
N GLU A 4 -7.96 -27.35 1.03
CA GLU A 4 -7.08 -27.92 0.01
C GLU A 4 -6.95 -27.01 -1.23
N LYS A 5 -8.03 -26.33 -1.61
CA LYS A 5 -8.04 -25.39 -2.74
C LYS A 5 -7.27 -24.11 -2.41
N VAL A 6 -7.33 -23.67 -1.15
CA VAL A 6 -6.56 -22.53 -0.64
C VAL A 6 -5.06 -22.83 -0.68
N THR A 7 -4.66 -24.00 -0.18
CA THR A 7 -3.25 -24.43 -0.17
C THR A 7 -2.67 -24.53 -1.59
N LYS A 8 -3.41 -25.12 -2.54
CA LYS A 8 -2.95 -25.25 -3.93
C LYS A 8 -2.76 -23.89 -4.63
N ASN A 9 -3.64 -22.93 -4.33
CA ASN A 9 -3.54 -21.56 -4.85
C ASN A 9 -2.36 -20.81 -4.24
N HIS A 10 -2.09 -20.98 -2.95
CA HIS A 10 -0.93 -20.38 -2.29
C HIS A 10 0.38 -20.91 -2.86
N VAL A 11 0.51 -22.23 -3.04
CA VAL A 11 1.71 -22.85 -3.63
C VAL A 11 1.96 -22.33 -5.06
N SER A 12 0.90 -22.23 -5.87
CA SER A 12 1.03 -21.70 -7.24
C SER A 12 1.44 -20.22 -7.27
N TYR A 13 0.92 -19.42 -6.34
CA TYR A 13 1.24 -18.00 -6.24
C TYR A 13 2.69 -17.76 -5.79
N ILE A 14 3.16 -18.54 -4.83
CA ILE A 14 4.53 -18.48 -4.33
C ILE A 14 5.52 -18.86 -5.41
N TYR A 15 5.30 -19.97 -6.12
CA TYR A 15 6.17 -20.39 -7.23
C TYR A 15 6.27 -19.30 -8.31
N SER A 16 5.14 -18.66 -8.63
CA SER A 16 5.11 -17.54 -9.58
C SER A 16 5.95 -16.35 -9.10
N LYS A 17 5.89 -16.02 -7.80
CA LYS A 17 6.67 -14.94 -7.19
C LYS A 17 8.16 -15.25 -7.15
N GLU A 18 8.54 -16.48 -6.80
CA GLU A 18 9.94 -16.93 -6.78
C GLU A 18 10.58 -16.82 -8.17
N ILE A 19 9.86 -17.23 -9.22
CA ILE A 19 10.31 -17.09 -10.62
C ILE A 19 10.56 -15.61 -10.96
N ILE A 20 9.63 -14.73 -10.59
CA ILE A 20 9.75 -13.29 -10.85
C ILE A 20 10.99 -12.73 -10.13
N LEU A 21 11.18 -13.04 -8.85
CA LEU A 21 12.33 -12.57 -8.08
C LEU A 21 13.65 -13.06 -8.68
N LYS A 22 13.74 -14.34 -9.07
CA LYS A 22 14.94 -14.90 -9.72
C LYS A 22 15.24 -14.21 -11.05
N ASN A 23 14.20 -13.90 -11.82
CA ASN A 23 14.35 -13.20 -13.10
C ASN A 23 14.85 -11.76 -12.90
N LEU A 24 14.29 -11.03 -11.92
CA LEU A 24 14.73 -9.67 -11.58
C LEU A 24 16.17 -9.64 -11.07
N LEU A 25 16.59 -10.65 -10.30
CA LEU A 25 17.97 -10.80 -9.84
C LEU A 25 18.92 -11.07 -11.02
N GLN A 26 18.55 -11.98 -11.94
CA GLN A 26 19.33 -12.26 -13.15
C GLN A 26 19.48 -11.03 -14.06
N GLN A 27 18.45 -10.18 -14.12
CA GLN A 27 18.49 -8.92 -14.85
C GLN A 27 19.25 -7.81 -14.11
N GLY A 28 19.72 -8.04 -12.88
CA GLY A 28 20.41 -7.07 -12.06
C GLY A 28 19.53 -5.91 -11.57
N ILE A 29 18.21 -6.06 -11.64
CA ILE A 29 17.24 -5.04 -11.21
C ILE A 29 17.17 -4.98 -9.68
N ILE A 30 17.37 -6.13 -9.02
CA ILE A 30 17.44 -6.25 -7.56
C ILE A 30 18.79 -6.86 -7.16
N SER A 31 19.31 -6.49 -5.99
CA SER A 31 20.54 -7.07 -5.46
C SER A 31 20.29 -8.45 -4.82
N ASN A 32 21.34 -9.22 -4.54
CA ASN A 32 21.22 -10.47 -3.78
C ASN A 32 20.61 -10.22 -2.39
N GLN A 33 20.95 -9.09 -1.74
CA GLN A 33 20.36 -8.73 -0.45
C GLN A 33 18.86 -8.43 -0.56
N ASP A 34 18.44 -7.78 -1.65
CA ASP A 34 17.03 -7.53 -1.93
C ASP A 34 16.28 -8.83 -2.21
N PHE A 35 16.89 -9.72 -3.00
CA PHE A 35 16.35 -11.05 -3.28
C PHE A 35 16.14 -11.85 -1.99
N ASP A 36 17.17 -11.97 -1.15
CA ASP A 36 17.11 -12.70 0.13
C ASP A 36 16.04 -12.12 1.06
N ARG A 37 15.92 -10.79 1.09
CA ARG A 37 14.88 -10.10 1.87
C ARG A 37 13.48 -10.41 1.34
N TYR A 38 13.26 -10.33 0.04
CA TYR A 38 11.95 -10.61 -0.56
C TYR A 38 11.56 -12.08 -0.46
N ASP A 39 12.52 -12.97 -0.60
CA ASP A 39 12.33 -14.41 -0.41
C ASP A 39 11.89 -14.69 1.04
N GLN A 40 12.64 -14.17 2.02
CA GLN A 40 12.29 -14.29 3.44
C GLN A 40 10.90 -13.71 3.76
N MET A 41 10.55 -12.57 3.16
CA MET A 41 9.21 -11.97 3.29
C MET A 41 8.10 -12.88 2.74
N LEU A 42 8.31 -13.58 1.63
CA LEU A 42 7.33 -14.52 1.09
C LEU A 42 7.19 -15.75 2.00
N TYR A 43 8.30 -16.28 2.54
CA TYR A 43 8.26 -17.39 3.48
C TYR A 43 7.44 -17.06 4.74
N ASP A 44 7.66 -15.88 5.32
CA ASP A 44 6.98 -15.45 6.55
C ASP A 44 5.49 -15.15 6.30
N ARG A 45 5.14 -14.50 5.18
CA ARG A 45 3.76 -14.16 4.81
C ARG A 45 2.85 -15.37 4.64
N TYR A 46 3.40 -16.49 4.17
CA TYR A 46 2.63 -17.70 3.90
C TYR A 46 2.75 -18.77 5.00
N HIS A 47 3.43 -18.49 6.11
CA HIS A 47 3.63 -19.44 7.23
C HIS A 47 4.01 -20.84 6.72
N MET A 48 5.03 -20.90 5.85
CA MET A 48 5.42 -22.15 5.17
C MET A 48 5.91 -23.24 6.15
N ASP A 49 6.41 -22.83 7.31
CA ASP A 49 6.82 -23.71 8.41
C ASP A 49 5.62 -24.45 9.04
N SER A 50 4.51 -23.73 9.26
CA SER A 50 3.31 -24.25 9.93
C SER A 50 2.38 -25.05 9.01
N SER A 51 2.39 -24.77 7.70
CA SER A 51 1.43 -25.35 6.73
C SER A 51 1.99 -26.43 5.81
N LEU A 52 3.31 -26.46 5.53
CA LEU A 52 3.92 -27.34 4.52
C LEU A 52 5.10 -28.17 5.02
N GLY A 53 5.56 -27.97 6.27
CA GLY A 53 6.65 -28.77 6.88
C GLY A 53 8.03 -28.54 6.24
N ILE A 54 8.22 -27.44 5.52
CA ILE A 54 9.48 -27.10 4.84
C ILE A 54 10.35 -26.28 5.78
N SER A 55 11.58 -26.74 6.05
CA SER A 55 12.51 -26.05 6.95
C SER A 55 13.17 -24.84 6.27
N ARG A 56 13.34 -23.75 7.04
CA ARG A 56 13.95 -22.50 6.58
C ARG A 56 15.41 -22.71 6.13
N PRO A 57 15.87 -22.06 5.05
CA PRO A 57 17.29 -22.00 4.73
C PRO A 57 18.05 -21.21 5.81
N ILE A 58 19.19 -21.71 6.26
CA ILE A 58 20.02 -21.03 7.26
C ILE A 58 20.78 -19.89 6.58
N ILE A 59 20.39 -18.65 6.85
CA ILE A 59 21.15 -17.46 6.41
C ILE A 59 21.92 -16.91 7.61
N SER A 60 23.23 -16.72 7.43
CA SER A 60 24.14 -16.22 8.46
C SER A 60 23.79 -14.79 8.83
N SER A 61 23.36 -14.61 10.07
CA SER A 61 22.91 -13.37 10.69
C SER A 61 23.92 -12.22 10.60
N GLN A 62 23.50 -11.07 10.09
CA GLN A 62 23.97 -9.78 10.60
C GLN A 62 22.79 -9.01 11.18
N SER A 63 22.97 -8.60 12.41
CA SER A 63 22.01 -8.01 13.33
C SER A 63 21.37 -6.74 12.76
N ALA A 64 20.07 -6.79 12.51
CA ALA A 64 19.23 -5.60 12.38
C ALA A 64 18.32 -5.55 13.62
N GLU A 65 18.34 -4.41 14.29
CA GLU A 65 17.56 -4.11 15.50
C GLU A 65 16.07 -4.45 15.30
N LEU A 66 15.47 -5.00 16.36
CA LEU A 66 14.10 -5.52 16.40
C LEU A 66 13.09 -4.49 15.84
N PRO A 67 12.29 -4.84 14.82
CA PRO A 67 11.23 -3.96 14.35
C PRO A 67 10.10 -3.94 15.39
N ASP A 68 9.71 -2.73 15.80
CA ASP A 68 8.52 -2.46 16.60
C ASP A 68 7.31 -3.20 16.01
N ALA A 69 6.56 -3.86 16.89
CA ALA A 69 5.40 -4.68 16.56
C ALA A 69 4.26 -3.83 15.98
N ASP A 70 4.29 -3.60 14.67
CA ASP A 70 3.12 -3.21 13.89
C ASP A 70 3.30 -3.74 12.45
N GLN A 71 2.93 -5.00 12.27
CA GLN A 71 3.02 -5.73 11.00
C GLN A 71 2.09 -5.11 9.96
N SER A 72 2.67 -4.31 9.06
CA SER A 72 2.12 -4.11 7.73
C SER A 72 3.21 -4.42 6.71
N ASP A 73 2.97 -5.43 5.87
CA ASP A 73 3.86 -5.97 4.82
C ASP A 73 4.34 -4.95 3.76
N PHE A 74 3.98 -3.67 3.90
CA PHE A 74 4.39 -2.57 3.04
C PHE A 74 4.90 -1.40 3.88
N THR A 75 6.07 -0.86 3.52
CA THR A 75 6.58 0.38 4.13
C THR A 75 5.65 1.53 3.73
N TYR A 76 4.94 2.11 4.69
CA TYR A 76 4.11 3.29 4.46
C TYR A 76 4.96 4.44 3.89
N LEU A 77 4.38 5.19 2.96
CA LEU A 77 5.04 6.33 2.32
C LEU A 77 4.61 7.64 2.99
N SER A 78 5.55 8.55 3.17
CA SER A 78 5.32 9.85 3.82
C SER A 78 4.57 10.79 2.88
N LEU A 79 3.29 11.05 3.17
CA LEU A 79 2.53 12.09 2.46
C LEU A 79 3.06 13.49 2.80
N THR A 80 3.65 13.64 3.99
CA THR A 80 4.21 14.92 4.44
C THR A 80 5.42 15.31 3.60
N ASP A 81 6.27 14.36 3.22
CA ASP A 81 7.44 14.66 2.38
C ASP A 81 7.03 14.99 0.95
N GLU A 82 6.06 14.26 0.38
CA GLU A 82 5.47 14.61 -0.92
C GLU A 82 4.84 16.01 -0.88
N ALA A 83 4.07 16.32 0.16
CA ALA A 83 3.43 17.63 0.33
C ALA A 83 4.45 18.78 0.47
N ARG A 84 5.60 18.55 1.10
CA ARG A 84 6.68 19.56 1.22
C ARG A 84 7.25 19.98 -0.13
N SER A 85 7.18 19.12 -1.14
CA SER A 85 7.62 19.48 -2.51
C SER A 85 6.76 20.58 -3.13
N VAL A 86 5.50 20.72 -2.70
CA VAL A 86 4.55 21.74 -3.17
C VAL A 86 4.42 22.91 -2.20
N ASN A 87 4.37 22.64 -0.91
CA ASN A 87 4.33 23.67 0.13
C ASN A 87 5.22 23.27 1.31
N GLN A 88 6.44 23.81 1.31
CA GLN A 88 7.46 23.51 2.31
C GLN A 88 7.06 23.96 3.72
N ASP A 89 6.37 25.10 3.82
CA ASP A 89 6.02 25.73 5.10
C ASP A 89 4.81 25.06 5.77
N GLN A 90 3.82 24.64 4.96
CA GLN A 90 2.55 24.08 5.46
C GLN A 90 2.15 22.78 4.73
N PRO A 91 2.97 21.71 4.79
CA PRO A 91 2.65 20.44 4.14
C PRO A 91 1.36 19.80 4.69
N GLY A 92 1.04 20.04 5.97
CA GLY A 92 -0.21 19.58 6.57
C GLY A 92 -1.46 20.18 5.92
N TYR A 93 -1.39 21.42 5.45
CA TYR A 93 -2.50 22.07 4.75
C TYR A 93 -2.77 21.43 3.39
N VAL A 94 -1.73 21.02 2.66
CA VAL A 94 -1.86 20.31 1.38
C VAL A 94 -2.62 18.99 1.58
N ILE A 95 -2.26 18.23 2.62
CA ILE A 95 -2.93 16.96 2.94
C ILE A 95 -4.38 17.20 3.38
N GLN A 96 -4.65 18.25 4.16
CA GLN A 96 -6.02 18.63 4.53
C GLN A 96 -6.86 19.05 3.32
N SER A 97 -6.26 19.74 2.35
CA SER A 97 -6.92 20.12 1.10
C SER A 97 -7.32 18.88 0.30
N TRP A 98 -6.41 17.91 0.20
CA TRP A 98 -6.70 16.62 -0.43
C TRP A 98 -7.85 15.87 0.26
N LEU A 99 -7.85 15.83 1.59
CA LEU A 99 -8.91 15.22 2.40
C LEU A 99 -10.24 16.00 2.39
N ARG A 100 -10.32 17.15 1.72
CA ARG A 100 -11.58 17.88 1.49
C ARG A 100 -12.31 17.41 0.23
N ASP A 101 -11.59 16.76 -0.68
CA ASP A 101 -12.15 16.30 -1.95
C ASP A 101 -13.03 15.06 -1.75
N ARG A 102 -14.28 15.13 -2.22
CA ARG A 102 -15.27 14.03 -2.07
C ARG A 102 -14.85 12.76 -2.79
N THR A 103 -14.17 12.87 -3.92
CA THR A 103 -13.66 11.73 -4.68
C THR A 103 -12.55 11.04 -3.89
N THR A 104 -11.68 11.82 -3.26
CA THR A 104 -10.63 11.30 -2.35
C THR A 104 -11.24 10.54 -1.18
N ILE A 105 -12.23 11.12 -0.50
CA ILE A 105 -12.91 10.45 0.62
C ILE A 105 -13.60 9.16 0.18
N SER A 106 -14.28 9.19 -0.98
CA SER A 106 -14.92 8.00 -1.55
C SER A 106 -13.91 6.91 -1.91
N PHE A 107 -12.76 7.30 -2.45
CA PHE A 107 -11.67 6.38 -2.76
C PHE A 107 -11.10 5.75 -1.47
N LEU A 108 -10.82 6.55 -0.44
CA LEU A 108 -10.34 6.04 0.85
C LEU A 108 -11.34 5.07 1.46
N HIS A 109 -12.63 5.41 1.48
CA HIS A 109 -13.69 4.51 1.94
C HIS A 109 -13.70 3.18 1.17
N TYR A 110 -13.65 3.24 -0.16
CA TYR A 110 -13.62 2.04 -0.99
C TYR A 110 -12.38 1.19 -0.69
N TRP A 111 -11.20 1.81 -0.64
CA TRP A 111 -9.94 1.14 -0.35
C TRP A 111 -9.99 0.44 1.02
N GLU A 112 -10.45 1.13 2.07
CA GLU A 112 -10.58 0.54 3.40
C GLU A 112 -11.57 -0.62 3.41
N THR A 113 -12.72 -0.48 2.76
CA THR A 113 -13.73 -1.56 2.70
C THR A 113 -13.18 -2.83 2.06
N GLN A 114 -12.27 -2.72 1.10
CA GLN A 114 -11.67 -3.88 0.44
C GLN A 114 -10.48 -4.49 1.22
N ASN A 115 -9.79 -3.68 2.03
CA ASN A 115 -8.49 -4.06 2.60
C ASN A 115 -8.47 -4.10 4.15
N ASN A 116 -9.53 -3.66 4.82
CA ASN A 116 -9.61 -3.53 6.27
C ASN A 116 -10.89 -4.17 6.80
N GLU A 117 -10.77 -5.39 7.34
CA GLU A 117 -11.90 -6.12 7.93
C GLU A 117 -12.52 -5.42 9.15
N ASN A 118 -11.75 -4.55 9.82
CA ASN A 118 -12.16 -3.84 11.03
C ASN A 118 -12.65 -2.41 10.75
N PHE A 119 -12.88 -2.05 9.49
CA PHE A 119 -13.31 -0.72 9.09
C PHE A 119 -14.69 -0.37 9.66
N ASP A 120 -14.80 0.81 10.27
CA ASP A 120 -16.04 1.31 10.87
C ASP A 120 -16.88 2.11 9.87
N ALA A 121 -17.80 1.41 9.20
CA ALA A 121 -18.72 2.00 8.25
C ALA A 121 -19.72 3.01 8.88
N ALA A 122 -20.05 2.85 10.16
CA ALA A 122 -20.93 3.78 10.86
C ALA A 122 -20.20 5.11 11.15
N GLY A 123 -18.94 5.02 11.57
CA GLY A 123 -18.06 6.17 11.72
C GLY A 123 -17.80 6.92 10.41
N TYR A 124 -17.64 6.19 9.30
CA TYR A 124 -17.58 6.79 7.95
C TYR A 124 -18.85 7.60 7.64
N LYS A 125 -20.03 7.01 7.84
CA LYS A 125 -21.31 7.68 7.54
C LYS A 125 -21.50 8.95 8.38
N ALA A 126 -21.10 8.93 9.64
CA ALA A 126 -21.13 10.12 10.49
C ALA A 126 -20.20 11.22 9.94
N LEU A 127 -18.95 10.88 9.58
CA LEU A 127 -18.03 11.82 8.95
C LEU A 127 -18.54 12.36 7.63
N GLU A 128 -19.14 11.53 6.79
CA GLU A 128 -19.70 11.93 5.49
C GLU A 128 -20.80 12.99 5.64
N GLU A 129 -21.67 12.84 6.66
CA GLU A 129 -22.65 13.87 7.00
C GLU A 129 -22.00 15.16 7.50
N GLU A 130 -20.98 15.07 8.36
CA GLU A 130 -20.25 16.25 8.85
C GLU A 130 -19.50 16.99 7.72
N LEU A 131 -18.96 16.27 6.73
CA LEU A 131 -18.23 16.82 5.58
C LEU A 131 -19.12 17.59 4.60
N LYS A 132 -20.45 17.49 4.73
CA LYS A 132 -21.37 18.37 3.99
C LYS A 132 -21.32 19.80 4.52
N SER A 133 -20.84 20.01 5.75
CA SER A 133 -20.62 21.34 6.31
C SER A 133 -19.33 21.97 5.75
N PRO A 134 -19.38 23.20 5.20
CA PRO A 134 -18.20 23.88 4.63
C PRO A 134 -17.17 24.29 5.69
N THR A 135 -17.52 24.28 6.97
CA THR A 135 -16.65 24.69 8.08
C THR A 135 -15.77 23.56 8.62
N LEU A 136 -16.08 22.30 8.29
CA LEU A 136 -15.31 21.18 8.80
C LEU A 136 -14.03 20.98 7.98
N THR A 137 -12.91 20.86 8.68
CA THR A 137 -11.65 20.42 8.09
C THR A 137 -11.34 19.00 8.59
N LEU A 138 -11.34 18.02 7.69
CA LEU A 138 -10.93 16.66 8.02
C LEU A 138 -9.40 16.59 8.14
N THR A 139 -8.93 15.88 9.15
CA THR A 139 -7.52 15.52 9.29
C THR A 139 -7.36 14.02 9.18
N ALA A 140 -6.18 13.55 8.78
CA ALA A 140 -5.87 12.13 8.72
C ALA A 140 -6.12 11.44 10.07
N LYS A 141 -5.76 12.09 11.18
CA LYS A 141 -6.03 11.61 12.53
C LYS A 141 -7.53 11.42 12.79
N LYS A 142 -8.36 12.43 12.49
CA LYS A 142 -9.81 12.34 12.66
C LYS A 142 -10.43 11.23 11.80
N TRP A 143 -9.95 11.06 10.56
CA TRP A 143 -10.36 9.97 9.69
C TRP A 143 -10.05 8.60 10.31
N ILE A 144 -8.81 8.39 10.76
CA ILE A 144 -8.36 7.14 11.40
C ILE A 144 -9.18 6.84 12.65
N GLU A 145 -9.35 7.81 13.54
CA GLU A 145 -10.06 7.63 14.82
C GLU A 145 -11.54 7.30 14.62
N ALA A 146 -12.22 7.95 13.68
CA ALA A 146 -13.63 7.72 13.43
C ALA A 146 -13.90 6.40 12.68
N THR A 147 -13.00 5.98 11.79
CA THR A 147 -13.25 4.88 10.85
C THR A 147 -12.43 3.61 11.12
N ARG A 148 -11.50 3.65 12.07
CA ARG A 148 -10.46 2.61 12.25
C ARG A 148 -9.68 2.32 10.97
N ALA A 149 -9.51 3.33 10.12
CA ALA A 149 -8.79 3.22 8.87
C ALA A 149 -7.33 2.78 9.10
N ILE A 150 -6.86 1.84 8.28
CA ILE A 150 -5.47 1.38 8.29
C ILE A 150 -4.66 2.05 7.18
N GLY A 151 -5.29 2.51 6.09
CA GLY A 151 -4.63 3.06 4.92
C GLY A 151 -3.90 4.38 5.15
N LEU A 152 -4.23 5.11 6.23
CA LEU A 152 -3.52 6.30 6.68
C LEU A 152 -2.94 6.07 8.08
N ARG A 153 -1.77 6.67 8.35
CA ARG A 153 -1.15 6.72 9.68
C ARG A 153 -0.74 8.15 9.99
N SER A 154 -0.92 8.57 11.24
CA SER A 154 -0.48 9.88 11.71
C SER A 154 0.42 9.71 12.94
N LYS A 155 1.66 10.18 12.83
CA LYS A 155 2.65 10.15 13.92
C LYS A 155 2.95 11.57 14.39
N GLN A 156 3.03 11.77 15.70
CA GLN A 156 3.45 13.04 16.30
C GLN A 156 4.94 13.01 16.67
N GLY A 157 5.59 14.18 16.75
CA GLY A 157 6.97 14.33 17.24
C GLY A 157 8.01 14.67 16.16
N LYS A 158 9.30 14.52 16.51
CA LYS A 158 10.46 14.99 15.73
C LYS A 158 10.60 14.33 14.33
N ASN A 159 10.01 13.15 14.15
CA ASN A 159 9.84 12.45 12.86
C ASN A 159 8.34 12.18 12.60
N GLY A 160 7.49 13.08 13.07
CA GLY A 160 6.05 13.03 12.87
C GLY A 160 5.65 13.39 11.45
N GLY A 161 4.40 13.11 11.12
CA GLY A 161 3.86 13.31 9.79
C GLY A 161 2.64 12.43 9.54
N THR A 162 2.08 12.60 8.36
CA THR A 162 1.05 11.71 7.82
C THR A 162 1.70 10.79 6.80
N TYR A 163 1.41 9.51 6.95
CA TYR A 163 1.90 8.44 6.09
C TYR A 163 0.71 7.68 5.52
N ALA A 164 0.88 7.03 4.38
CA ALA A 164 -0.17 6.26 3.74
C ALA A 164 0.35 4.95 3.16
N HIS A 165 -0.56 4.00 2.99
CA HIS A 165 -0.33 2.81 2.19
C HIS A 165 0.15 3.21 0.78
N PRO A 166 1.08 2.46 0.13
CA PRO A 166 1.64 2.86 -1.16
C PRO A 166 0.62 3.17 -2.25
N GLU A 167 -0.50 2.45 -2.31
CA GLU A 167 -1.58 2.71 -3.28
C GLU A 167 -2.27 4.05 -3.01
N ILE A 168 -2.54 4.37 -1.75
CA ILE A 168 -3.13 5.64 -1.34
C ILE A 168 -2.14 6.79 -1.57
N ALA A 169 -0.86 6.58 -1.26
CA ALA A 169 0.20 7.55 -1.54
C ALA A 169 0.37 7.81 -3.05
N CYS A 170 0.21 6.79 -3.89
CA CYS A 170 0.20 6.93 -5.34
C CYS A 170 -0.96 7.83 -5.83
N VAL A 171 -2.17 7.64 -5.26
CA VAL A 171 -3.32 8.50 -5.55
C VAL A 171 -3.09 9.93 -5.06
N PHE A 172 -2.53 10.13 -3.87
CA PHE A 172 -2.16 11.45 -3.38
C PHE A 172 -1.16 12.14 -4.31
N ARG A 173 -0.11 11.43 -4.73
CA ARG A 173 0.88 11.96 -5.67
C ARG A 173 0.26 12.30 -7.03
N ALA A 174 -0.65 11.47 -7.54
CA ALA A 174 -1.37 11.76 -8.79
C ALA A 174 -2.29 12.98 -8.67
N TRP A 175 -2.93 13.18 -7.52
CA TRP A 175 -3.71 14.38 -7.24
C TRP A 175 -2.82 15.63 -7.15
N LEU A 176 -1.62 15.49 -6.59
CA LEU A 176 -0.67 16.58 -6.39
C LEU A 176 0.06 16.98 -7.68
N HIS A 177 0.35 16.01 -8.56
CA HIS A 177 1.21 16.14 -9.74
C HIS A 177 0.49 15.68 -11.02
N PRO A 178 -0.04 16.60 -11.85
CA PRO A 178 -0.73 16.26 -13.10
C PRO A 178 0.11 15.43 -14.08
N GLU A 179 1.43 15.64 -14.11
CA GLU A 179 2.38 14.88 -14.93
C GLU A 179 2.48 13.41 -14.50
N TYR A 180 2.41 13.15 -13.19
CA TYR A 180 2.39 11.80 -12.64
C TYR A 180 1.06 11.11 -12.98
N GLN A 181 -0.06 11.84 -12.81
CA GLN A 181 -1.38 11.34 -13.20
C GLN A 181 -1.46 10.98 -14.69
N TYR A 182 -0.94 11.84 -15.57
CA TYR A 182 -0.88 11.57 -17.00
C TYR A 182 -0.07 10.30 -17.31
N THR A 183 1.07 10.12 -16.64
CA THR A 183 1.91 8.93 -16.79
C THR A 183 1.20 7.64 -16.38
N LEU A 184 0.40 7.68 -15.30
CA LEU A 184 -0.45 6.54 -14.91
C LEU A 184 -1.48 6.20 -15.99
N VAL A 185 -2.14 7.20 -16.57
CA VAL A 185 -3.11 7.01 -17.65
C VAL A 185 -2.44 6.39 -18.89
N GLN A 186 -1.27 6.89 -19.30
CA GLN A 186 -0.53 6.34 -20.43
C GLN A 186 -0.12 4.87 -20.19
N SER A 187 0.36 4.56 -18.98
CA SER A 187 0.77 3.20 -18.60
C SER A 187 -0.41 2.23 -18.69
N PHE A 188 -1.58 2.63 -18.18
CA PHE A 188 -2.81 1.83 -18.28
C PHE A 188 -3.22 1.57 -19.74
N LEU A 189 -3.19 2.60 -20.60
CA LEU A 189 -3.55 2.47 -22.01
C LEU A 189 -2.56 1.57 -22.78
N HIS A 190 -1.27 1.70 -22.49
CA HIS A 190 -0.24 0.86 -23.09
C HIS A 190 -0.41 -0.62 -22.72
N ASP A 191 -0.69 -0.91 -21.45
CA ASP A 191 -0.93 -2.28 -20.97
C ASP A 191 -2.16 -2.92 -21.61
N ARG A 192 -3.23 -2.14 -21.84
CA ARG A 192 -4.42 -2.63 -22.56
C ARG A 192 -4.11 -3.01 -24.00
N LYS A 193 -3.35 -2.18 -24.72
CA LYS A 193 -2.92 -2.47 -26.10
C LYS A 193 -2.08 -3.75 -26.17
N ARG A 194 -1.17 -3.96 -25.21
CA ARG A 194 -0.37 -5.19 -25.10
C ARG A 194 -1.19 -6.45 -24.80
N LYS A 195 -2.32 -6.34 -24.11
CA LYS A 195 -3.21 -7.48 -23.85
C LYS A 195 -4.05 -7.81 -25.09
N ALA A 196 -4.65 -6.82 -25.72
CA ALA A 196 -5.43 -7.00 -26.95
C ALA A 196 -4.61 -7.63 -28.09
N GLY A 197 -3.37 -7.19 -28.31
CA GLY A 197 -2.51 -7.78 -29.34
C GLY A 197 -2.02 -9.20 -29.04
N ARG A 198 -2.10 -9.68 -27.80
CA ARG A 198 -1.80 -11.08 -27.44
C ARG A 198 -3.00 -12.00 -27.64
N ASP A 199 -4.21 -11.49 -27.45
CA ASP A 199 -5.45 -12.24 -27.63
C ASP A 199 -5.84 -12.39 -29.12
N GLU A 200 -5.35 -11.52 -30.01
CA GLU A 200 -5.52 -11.64 -31.47
C GLU A 200 -4.51 -12.58 -32.16
N GLN A 201 -3.48 -13.02 -31.44
CA GLN A 201 -2.40 -13.88 -31.96
C GLN A 201 -2.44 -15.31 -31.39
N ALA A 202 -3.44 -15.62 -30.56
CA ALA A 202 -3.70 -16.93 -29.97
C ALA A 202 -4.99 -17.55 -30.54
#